data_AF-A0A924N3V5-F1
#
_entry.id   AF-A0A924N3V5-F1
#
_cell.length_a   1.000
_cell.length_b   1.000
_cell.length_c   1.000
_cell.angle_alpha   90.00
_cell.angle_beta   90.00
_cell.angle_gamma   90.00
#
_symmetry.space_group_name_H-M   'P 1'
#
loop_
_entity.id
_entity.type
_entity.pdbx_description
1 polymer ?
#
loop_
_entity_poly.entity_id
_entity_poly.type
_entity_poly.pdbx_seq_one_letter_code
_entity_poly.pdbx_strand_id
1 'polypeptide(L)' 'MSAIKLRVDYDAARTRRLAARAKDPDQVRRLLALSAVYEGRS' A
#
# COMPACT_ATOMS: atom_id res chain seq x y z
N MET A 1 3.68 22.06 -0.08
CA MET A 1 3.65 20.65 0.35
C MET A 1 4.72 19.91 -0.43
N SER A 2 5.73 19.34 0.23
CA SER A 2 6.83 18.63 -0.46
C SER A 2 6.40 17.20 -0.77
N ALA A 3 6.70 16.69 -1.96
CA ALA A 3 6.41 15.31 -2.31
C ALA A 3 7.28 14.35 -1.48
N ILE A 4 6.65 13.32 -0.90
CA ILE A 4 7.35 12.27 -0.15
C ILE A 4 7.67 11.14 -1.13
N LYS A 5 8.94 10.75 -1.20
CA LYS A 5 9.36 9.61 -2.03
C LYS A 5 8.83 8.31 -1.45
N LEU A 6 8.35 7.43 -2.32
CA LEU A 6 7.99 6.07 -1.93
C LEU A 6 9.23 5.28 -1.55
N ARG A 7 9.04 4.36 -0.62
CA ARG A 7 10.05 3.38 -0.22
C ARG A 7 10.24 2.36 -1.35
N VAL A 8 11.49 2.02 -1.68
CA VAL A 8 11.80 1.09 -2.78
C VAL A 8 11.89 -0.36 -2.34
N ASP A 9 11.88 -0.63 -1.04
CA ASP A 9 11.88 -1.98 -0.47
C ASP A 9 10.47 -2.58 -0.35
N TYR A 10 9.45 -1.85 -0.81
CA TYR A 10 8.06 -2.27 -0.90
C TYR A 10 7.52 -2.00 -2.29
N ASP A 11 6.54 -2.81 -2.68
CA ASP A 11 5.81 -2.67 -3.93
C ASP A 11 4.32 -2.96 -3.72
N ALA A 12 3.54 -2.78 -4.78
CA ALA A 12 2.11 -3.04 -4.75
C ALA A 12 1.80 -4.51 -4.41
N ALA A 13 2.59 -5.46 -4.93
CA ALA A 13 2.36 -6.89 -4.73
C ALA A 13 2.54 -7.32 -3.27
N ARG A 14 3.64 -6.88 -2.63
CA ARG A 14 3.93 -7.11 -1.21
C ARG A 14 2.86 -6.48 -0.32
N THR A 15 2.41 -5.29 -0.66
CA THR A 15 1.36 -4.59 0.08
C THR A 15 0.02 -5.34 0.01
N ARG A 16 -0.36 -5.88 -1.16
CA ARG A 16 -1.53 -6.75 -1.32
C ARG A 16 -1.43 -8.06 -0.53
N ARG A 17 -0.24 -8.68 -0.50
CA ARG A 17 0.00 -9.89 0.31
C ARG A 17 -0.18 -9.62 1.81
N LEU A 18 0.20 -8.44 2.28
CA LEU A 18 -0.07 -8.02 3.66
C LEU A 18 -1.56 -7.79 3.90
N ALA A 19 -2.26 -7.15 2.95
CA ALA A 19 -3.70 -6.93 3.04
C ALA A 19 -4.46 -8.24 3.18
N ALA A 20 -4.11 -9.26 2.38
CA ALA A 20 -4.72 -10.59 2.45
C ALA A 20 -4.51 -11.32 3.79
N ARG A 21 -3.51 -10.91 4.59
CA ARG A 21 -3.21 -11.49 5.91
C ARG A 21 -3.71 -10.64 7.07
N ALA A 22 -4.16 -9.42 6.81
CA ALA A 22 -4.64 -8.51 7.85
C ALA A 22 -6.03 -8.92 8.32
N LYS A 23 -6.23 -8.95 9.64
CA LYS A 23 -7.52 -9.28 10.25
C LYS A 23 -8.42 -8.05 10.45
N ASP A 24 -7.81 -6.87 10.50
CA ASP A 24 -8.52 -5.60 10.67
C ASP A 24 -8.96 -5.05 9.29
N PRO A 25 -10.28 -4.87 9.05
CA PRO A 25 -10.79 -4.30 7.81
C PRO A 25 -10.25 -2.90 7.48
N ASP A 26 -9.98 -2.06 8.48
CA ASP A 26 -9.38 -0.74 8.24
C ASP A 26 -7.95 -0.89 7.74
N GLN A 27 -7.19 -1.81 8.32
CA GLN A 27 -5.84 -2.10 7.88
C GLN A 27 -5.81 -2.67 6.46
N VAL A 28 -6.77 -3.54 6.10
CA VAL A 28 -6.91 -4.03 4.72
C VAL A 28 -7.09 -2.87 3.76
N ARG A 29 -8.02 -1.94 4.04
CA ARG A 29 -8.28 -0.77 3.18
C ARG A 29 -7.03 0.10 3.01
N ARG A 30 -6.31 0.39 4.09
CA ARG A 30 -5.07 1.19 4.04
C ARG A 30 -4.00 0.53 3.18
N LEU A 31 -3.81 -0.78 3.32
CA LEU A 31 -2.83 -1.53 2.52
C LEU A 31 -3.23 -1.57 1.04
N LEU A 32 -4.52 -1.71 0.73
CA LEU A 32 -4.98 -1.65 -0.66
C LEU A 32 -4.77 -0.25 -1.27
N ALA A 33 -5.05 0.82 -0.52
CA ALA A 33 -4.77 2.18 -0.96
C ALA A 33 -3.26 2.40 -1.23
N LEU A 34 -2.40 1.95 -0.33
CA LEU A 34 -0.94 1.99 -0.53
C LEU A 34 -0.50 1.20 -1.77
N SER A 35 -1.14 0.06 -2.06
CA SER A 35 -0.84 -0.71 -3.27
C SER A 35 -1.17 0.06 -4.54
N ALA A 36 -2.25 0.84 -4.55
CA ALA A 36 -2.63 1.69 -5.68
C ALA A 36 -1.62 2.84 -5.87
N VAL A 37 -1.14 3.44 -4.78
CA VAL A 37 -0.08 4.47 -4.81
C VAL A 37 1.23 3.92 -5.39
N TYR A 38 1.63 2.70 -5.01
CA TYR A 38 2.81 2.04 -5.61
C TYR A 38 2.64 1.73 -7.11
N GLU A 39 1.41 1.64 -7.62
CA GLU A 39 1.12 1.51 -9.06
C GLU A 39 1.03 2.86 -9.78
N GLY A 40 1.25 3.98 -9.08
CA GLY A 40 1.12 5.32 -9.65
C GLY A 40 -0.33 5.80 -9.78
N ARG A 41 -1.27 5.18 -9.04
CA ARG A 41 -2.67 5.64 -8.94
C ARG A 41 -2.83 6.56 -7.71
N SER A 42 -3.76 7.51 -7.73
CA SER A 42 -4.06 8.40 -6.59
C SER A 42 -5.55 8.44 -6.29
#